data_AF-A0AAD4IJ24-F1
#
_entry.id   AF-A0AAD4IJ24-F1
#
_cell.length_a   1.000
_cell.length_b   1.000
_cell.length_c   1.000
_cell.angle_alpha   90.00
_cell.angle_beta   90.00
_cell.angle_gamma   90.00
#
_symmetry.space_group_name_H-M   'P 1'
#
loop_
_entity.id
_entity.type
_entity.pdbx_description
1 polymer ?
#
loop_
_entity_poly.entity_id
_entity_poly.type
_entity_poly.pdbx_seq_one_letter_code
_entity_poly.pdbx_strand_id
1 'polypeptide(L)'
;MVIKGSTVTVITTNDQHISQFGGHMLAVTLSESVPSPKPSEEPPMSTMILSRNLPSFCETLNRRGCDKTVTLDVKAAPLIDKPASPYKDTFDAVLSEEIQHSLLVPFSTHIQAFPDVHVHSHVSPQLAVMTAEVIRKDEYQGHEGQKKWDEEFAHAAAELWDHCMQETGHIRKSSSWSNLVLIGGDAFVDKIIELRFCCCLSHLIAIYAMYIVAINNGSLTKMKEIFGNTTGGTIHAVHKCIEVNYWQERRTSKPLSRLLAIMYQQQAMLALLDGKINTAAGALRAIDIAISFCPNDKDAQKGRTTIVDTPSKDKAEMADTNVDNVTADMVNMATTDPIALLRIMELPGELRNKISPKECKIASSATPPPTMRAVITPRANDTTIFRINIQIYREAFDVMVKTNRLIRISCKEGIPSRAILVFQRVPVVADGFLCAQCDRIVVDVTLSYTGPQPSPFPGACHPANVVILARDFEHFCPSSYNSEL
;
A
#
# COMPACT_ATOMS: atom_id res chain seq x y z
N MET A 1 -2.96 -15.56 -11.06
CA MET A 1 -2.82 -14.47 -10.08
C MET A 1 -1.56 -14.68 -9.24
N VAL A 2 -0.50 -13.91 -9.45
CA VAL A 2 0.75 -14.10 -8.70
C VAL A 2 0.76 -13.20 -7.47
N ILE A 3 0.88 -13.77 -6.26
CA ILE A 3 1.03 -13.05 -4.97
C ILE A 3 2.46 -12.42 -4.87
N LYS A 4 2.95 -11.80 -5.95
CA LYS A 4 4.23 -11.08 -5.97
C LYS A 4 4.01 -9.68 -5.39
N GLY A 5 4.74 -9.33 -4.34
CA GLY A 5 4.71 -8.02 -3.69
C GLY A 5 3.78 -7.89 -2.48
N SER A 6 3.17 -8.98 -2.00
CA SER A 6 2.42 -8.97 -0.75
C SER A 6 3.32 -9.25 0.46
N THR A 7 2.92 -8.78 1.65
CA THR A 7 3.57 -9.11 2.93
C THR A 7 3.27 -10.53 3.41
N VAL A 8 2.55 -11.34 2.62
CA VAL A 8 2.15 -12.70 2.99
C VAL A 8 3.36 -13.64 2.89
N THR A 9 3.85 -14.11 4.03
CA THR A 9 4.90 -15.13 4.04
C THR A 9 4.34 -16.45 3.50
N VAL A 10 4.95 -16.93 2.42
CA VAL A 10 4.68 -18.23 1.82
C VAL A 10 5.62 -19.26 2.41
N ILE A 11 5.06 -20.38 2.89
CA ILE A 11 5.84 -21.52 3.39
C ILE A 11 6.41 -22.31 2.22
N THR A 12 5.57 -22.63 1.24
CA THR A 12 5.98 -23.33 0.02
C THR A 12 4.94 -23.15 -1.08
N THR A 13 5.40 -23.22 -2.32
CA THR A 13 4.58 -23.26 -3.55
C THR A 13 4.74 -24.59 -4.29
N ASN A 14 5.39 -25.59 -3.67
CA ASN A 14 5.60 -26.89 -4.30
C ASN A 14 4.38 -27.79 -4.05
N ASP A 15 3.64 -28.10 -5.11
CA ASP A 15 2.42 -28.92 -5.05
C ASP A 15 2.65 -30.31 -4.43
N GLN A 16 3.82 -30.91 -4.64
CA GLN A 16 4.17 -32.19 -4.03
C GLN A 16 4.29 -32.08 -2.51
N HIS A 17 4.89 -31.00 -2.00
CA HIS A 17 4.98 -30.77 -0.56
C HIS A 17 3.61 -30.45 0.04
N ILE A 18 2.78 -29.66 -0.66
CA ILE A 18 1.44 -29.28 -0.20
C ILE A 18 0.52 -30.51 -0.14
N SER A 19 0.53 -31.35 -1.18
CA SER A 19 -0.28 -32.58 -1.23
C SER A 19 0.14 -33.61 -0.18
N GLN A 20 1.44 -33.68 0.14
CA GLN A 20 1.95 -34.52 1.24
C GLN A 20 1.61 -33.94 2.62
N PHE A 21 1.47 -32.61 2.72
CA PHE A 21 1.12 -31.94 3.97
C PHE A 21 -0.38 -32.09 4.29
N GLY A 22 -0.69 -33.17 5.00
CA GLY A 22 -2.05 -33.43 5.46
C GLY A 22 -2.58 -32.42 6.47
N GLY A 23 -1.72 -31.66 7.16
CA GLY A 23 -2.02 -30.88 8.38
C GLY A 23 -2.64 -29.49 8.21
N HIS A 24 -3.32 -29.18 7.10
CA HIS A 24 -3.86 -27.83 6.89
C HIS A 24 -5.29 -27.67 7.45
N MET A 25 -5.49 -26.60 8.22
CA MET A 25 -6.78 -26.26 8.84
C MET A 25 -7.78 -25.61 7.89
N LEU A 26 -7.29 -25.03 6.79
CA LEU A 26 -8.10 -24.33 5.81
C LEU A 26 -7.51 -24.58 4.43
N ALA A 27 -8.38 -24.85 3.46
CA ALA A 27 -8.02 -24.83 2.04
C ALA A 27 -8.86 -23.76 1.35
N VAL A 28 -8.19 -22.88 0.62
CA VAL A 28 -8.82 -21.78 -0.13
C VAL A 28 -8.52 -21.99 -1.60
N THR A 29 -9.56 -22.08 -2.42
CA THR A 29 -9.45 -22.24 -3.86
C THR A 29 -10.04 -21.02 -4.54
N LEU A 30 -9.29 -20.46 -5.48
CA LEU A 30 -9.75 -19.39 -6.36
C LEU A 30 -9.84 -19.96 -7.77
N SER A 31 -11.02 -19.91 -8.38
CA SER A 31 -11.27 -20.46 -9.72
C SER A 31 -12.08 -19.50 -10.57
N GLU A 32 -11.99 -19.61 -11.90
CA GLU A 32 -12.90 -18.87 -12.79
C GLU A 32 -14.31 -19.50 -12.74
N SER A 33 -15.33 -18.69 -12.47
CA SER A 33 -16.74 -19.10 -12.41
C SER A 33 -17.32 -19.45 -13.79
N VAL A 34 -16.77 -18.85 -14.85
CA VAL A 34 -17.09 -19.17 -16.24
C VAL A 34 -15.80 -19.61 -16.92
N PRO A 35 -15.73 -20.84 -17.49
CA PRO A 35 -14.54 -21.29 -18.20
C PRO A 35 -14.22 -20.30 -19.33
N SER A 36 -13.06 -19.66 -19.26
CA SER A 36 -12.57 -18.86 -20.38
C SER A 36 -12.49 -19.74 -21.64
N PRO A 37 -12.97 -19.29 -22.81
CA PRO A 37 -12.89 -20.04 -24.06
C PRO A 37 -11.44 -20.29 -24.49
N LYS A 38 -10.48 -19.55 -23.93
CA LYS A 38 -9.06 -19.82 -24.04
C LYS A 38 -8.59 -20.42 -22.72
N PRO A 39 -8.09 -21.66 -22.68
CA PRO A 39 -7.50 -22.21 -21.47
C PRO A 39 -6.34 -21.29 -21.05
N SER A 40 -6.29 -20.95 -19.76
CA SER A 40 -5.13 -20.28 -19.18
C SER A 40 -3.89 -21.11 -19.48
N GLU A 41 -2.90 -20.50 -20.13
CA GLU A 41 -1.60 -21.14 -20.34
C GLU A 41 -0.83 -21.30 -19.03
N GLU A 42 -1.18 -20.52 -17.99
CA GLU A 42 -0.60 -20.66 -16.66
C GLU A 42 -1.20 -21.89 -15.95
N PRO A 43 -0.35 -22.82 -15.47
CA PRO A 43 -0.81 -23.95 -14.69
C PRO A 43 -1.40 -23.49 -13.35
N PRO A 44 -2.35 -24.24 -12.77
CA PRO A 44 -2.85 -23.96 -11.43
C PRO A 44 -1.68 -23.96 -10.44
N MET A 45 -1.69 -23.01 -9.52
CA MET A 45 -0.63 -22.83 -8.53
C MET A 45 -1.19 -23.07 -7.13
N SER A 46 -0.60 -23.99 -6.37
CA SER A 46 -0.93 -24.13 -4.95
C SER A 46 0.08 -23.37 -4.10
N THR A 47 -0.38 -22.81 -2.99
CA THR A 47 0.48 -22.08 -2.05
C THR A 47 0.04 -22.39 -0.63
N MET A 48 1.00 -22.64 0.25
CA MET A 48 0.76 -22.84 1.67
C MET A 48 1.27 -21.64 2.47
N ILE A 49 0.41 -21.09 3.32
CA ILE A 49 0.69 -19.95 4.20
C ILE A 49 0.38 -20.31 5.65
N LEU A 50 0.93 -19.55 6.60
CA LEU A 50 0.58 -19.68 8.02
C LEU A 50 -0.75 -18.98 8.30
N SER A 51 -1.55 -19.52 9.23
CA SER A 51 -2.83 -18.93 9.62
C SER A 51 -2.71 -17.48 10.10
N ARG A 52 -1.62 -17.12 10.78
CA ARG A 52 -1.36 -15.73 11.21
C ARG A 52 -1.24 -14.73 10.06
N ASN A 53 -0.92 -15.20 8.84
CA ASN A 53 -0.80 -14.37 7.65
C ASN A 53 -2.11 -14.31 6.85
N LEU A 54 -3.16 -15.00 7.31
CA LEU A 54 -4.45 -15.04 6.64
C LEU A 54 -5.10 -13.66 6.52
N PRO A 55 -5.07 -12.75 7.54
CA PRO A 55 -5.58 -11.39 7.37
C PRO A 55 -4.89 -10.62 6.24
N SER A 56 -3.56 -10.61 6.21
CA SER A 56 -2.79 -9.94 5.15
C SER A 56 -3.05 -10.53 3.77
N PHE A 57 -3.26 -11.84 3.68
CA PHE A 57 -3.67 -12.51 2.45
C PHE A 57 -5.04 -12.03 1.98
N CYS A 58 -6.02 -12.01 2.88
CA CYS A 58 -7.37 -11.55 2.60
C CYS A 58 -7.40 -10.08 2.16
N GLU A 59 -6.65 -9.21 2.84
CA GLU A 59 -6.52 -7.80 2.49
C GLU A 59 -5.85 -7.60 1.11
N THR A 60 -4.78 -8.35 0.84
CA THR A 60 -4.10 -8.31 -0.47
C THR A 60 -5.03 -8.78 -1.59
N LEU A 61 -5.81 -9.83 -1.33
CA LEU A 61 -6.79 -10.36 -2.27
C LEU A 61 -7.86 -9.31 -2.60
N ASN A 62 -8.39 -8.63 -1.58
CA ASN A 62 -9.40 -7.58 -1.74
C ASN A 62 -8.85 -6.37 -2.50
N ARG A 63 -7.66 -5.88 -2.14
CA ARG A 63 -7.04 -4.69 -2.76
C ARG A 63 -6.81 -4.84 -4.27
N ARG A 64 -6.52 -6.04 -4.75
CA ARG A 64 -6.27 -6.26 -6.18
C ARG A 64 -7.55 -6.21 -7.02
N GLY A 65 -8.72 -6.32 -6.37
CA GLY A 65 -9.97 -6.62 -7.04
C GLY A 65 -9.92 -8.01 -7.65
N CYS A 66 -10.91 -8.85 -7.33
CA CYS A 66 -11.15 -10.02 -8.16
C CYS A 66 -12.12 -9.64 -9.27
N ASP A 67 -11.81 -10.05 -10.50
CA ASP A 67 -12.78 -10.01 -11.58
C ASP A 67 -14.06 -10.71 -11.10
N LYS A 68 -15.22 -10.20 -11.53
CA LYS A 68 -16.55 -10.75 -11.18
C LYS A 68 -16.73 -12.22 -11.59
N THR A 69 -15.74 -12.77 -12.30
CA THR A 69 -15.65 -14.14 -12.75
C THR A 69 -14.84 -15.03 -11.81
N VAL A 70 -14.46 -14.61 -10.61
CA VAL A 70 -13.72 -15.47 -9.67
C VAL A 70 -14.67 -16.06 -8.63
N THR A 71 -14.68 -17.39 -8.51
CA THR A 71 -15.29 -18.15 -7.41
C THR A 71 -14.27 -18.31 -6.29
N LEU A 72 -14.67 -17.97 -5.07
CA LEU A 72 -13.91 -18.18 -3.84
C LEU A 72 -14.49 -19.37 -3.06
N ASP A 73 -13.76 -20.47 -3.02
CA ASP A 73 -14.14 -21.68 -2.30
C ASP A 73 -13.27 -21.85 -1.05
N VAL A 74 -13.89 -21.78 0.13
CA VAL A 74 -13.23 -21.88 1.44
C VAL A 74 -13.68 -23.16 2.12
N LYS A 75 -12.76 -24.12 2.22
CA LYS A 75 -12.98 -25.42 2.84
C LYS A 75 -12.31 -25.49 4.22
N ALA A 76 -13.12 -25.56 5.27
CA ALA A 76 -12.64 -25.62 6.65
C ALA A 76 -12.33 -27.05 7.11
N ALA A 77 -11.19 -27.21 7.78
CA ALA A 77 -10.66 -28.47 8.32
C ALA A 77 -10.79 -29.70 7.38
N PRO A 78 -10.27 -29.63 6.14
CA PRO A 78 -10.33 -30.73 5.17
C PRO A 78 -9.62 -32.02 5.62
N LEU A 79 -8.83 -31.92 6.70
CA LEU A 79 -8.24 -33.04 7.42
C LEU A 79 -9.24 -34.09 7.88
N ILE A 80 -10.43 -33.66 8.30
CA ILE A 80 -11.41 -34.52 8.96
C ILE A 80 -12.19 -35.36 7.94
N ASP A 81 -12.25 -34.94 6.67
CA ASP A 81 -12.85 -35.72 5.57
C ASP A 81 -12.13 -37.05 5.32
N LYS A 82 -10.86 -37.17 5.75
CA LYS A 82 -10.10 -38.41 5.60
C LYS A 82 -10.50 -39.36 6.73
N PRO A 83 -10.82 -40.63 6.42
CA PRO A 83 -11.17 -41.61 7.45
C PRO A 83 -10.05 -41.68 8.49
N ALA A 84 -10.40 -41.37 9.75
CA ALA A 84 -9.46 -41.40 10.84
C ALA A 84 -8.86 -42.79 10.97
N SER A 85 -7.53 -42.87 11.06
CA SER A 85 -6.91 -44.11 11.50
C SER A 85 -7.38 -44.39 12.94
N PRO A 86 -7.79 -45.63 13.28
CA PRO A 86 -8.35 -45.96 14.59
C PRO A 86 -7.43 -45.66 15.78
N TYR A 87 -6.18 -45.30 15.54
CA TYR A 87 -5.16 -44.99 16.54
C TYR A 87 -4.80 -43.49 16.64
N LYS A 88 -5.45 -42.62 15.87
CA LYS A 88 -5.21 -41.17 15.93
C LYS A 88 -6.38 -40.49 16.64
N ASP A 89 -6.06 -39.58 17.54
CA ASP A 89 -7.05 -38.70 18.15
C ASP A 89 -7.84 -37.99 17.04
N THR A 90 -9.16 -38.00 17.16
CA THR A 90 -10.06 -37.31 16.25
C THR A 90 -9.90 -35.80 16.45
N PHE A 91 -9.67 -35.07 15.35
CA PHE A 91 -9.56 -33.61 15.36
C PHE A 91 -10.90 -32.91 15.68
N ASP A 92 -11.99 -33.65 15.80
CA ASP A 92 -13.32 -33.12 16.13
C ASP A 92 -13.32 -32.31 17.43
N ALA A 93 -12.57 -32.76 18.45
CA ALA A 93 -12.44 -32.04 19.71
C ALA A 93 -11.64 -30.74 19.60
N VAL A 94 -10.81 -30.61 18.55
CA VAL A 94 -9.95 -29.45 18.30
C VAL A 94 -10.70 -28.38 17.52
N LEU A 95 -11.75 -28.72 16.78
CA LEU A 95 -12.48 -27.77 15.93
C LEU A 95 -13.70 -27.15 16.63
N SER A 96 -13.44 -26.48 17.75
CA SER A 96 -14.48 -25.74 18.47
C SER A 96 -15.10 -24.63 17.59
N GLU A 97 -16.33 -24.21 17.90
CA GLU A 97 -16.97 -23.08 17.23
C GLU A 97 -16.11 -21.80 17.28
N GLU A 98 -15.37 -21.59 18.38
CA GLU A 98 -14.44 -20.47 18.54
C GLU A 98 -13.30 -20.52 17.51
N ILE A 99 -12.73 -21.71 17.27
CA ILE A 99 -11.66 -21.90 16.28
C ILE A 99 -12.22 -21.70 14.87
N GLN A 100 -13.39 -22.28 14.59
CA GLN A 100 -14.08 -22.08 13.30
C GLN A 100 -14.31 -20.60 13.03
N HIS A 101 -14.81 -19.85 14.02
CA HIS A 101 -14.99 -18.41 13.93
C HIS A 101 -13.66 -17.69 13.70
N SER A 102 -12.60 -18.02 14.45
CA SER A 102 -11.29 -17.39 14.28
C SER A 102 -10.69 -17.59 12.88
N LEU A 103 -10.96 -18.74 12.23
CA LEU A 103 -10.48 -19.06 10.88
C LEU A 103 -11.23 -18.28 9.80
N LEU A 104 -12.50 -17.96 10.02
CA LEU A 104 -13.37 -17.32 9.03
C LEU A 104 -13.45 -15.79 9.17
N VAL A 105 -13.19 -15.24 10.37
CA VAL A 105 -13.19 -13.79 10.64
C VAL A 105 -12.35 -13.00 9.62
N PRO A 106 -11.11 -13.40 9.27
CA PRO A 106 -10.31 -12.64 8.29
C PRO A 106 -11.01 -12.48 6.93
N PHE A 107 -11.76 -13.48 6.48
CA PHE A 107 -12.48 -13.39 5.21
C PHE A 107 -13.64 -12.40 5.32
N SER A 108 -14.49 -12.52 6.34
CA SER A 108 -15.62 -11.61 6.53
C SER A 108 -15.19 -10.16 6.81
N THR A 109 -14.02 -9.96 7.39
CA THR A 109 -13.51 -8.61 7.71
C THR A 109 -12.87 -7.95 6.49
N HIS A 110 -12.09 -8.70 5.70
CA HIS A 110 -11.20 -8.11 4.69
C HIS A 110 -11.60 -8.40 3.25
N ILE A 111 -12.41 -9.42 2.96
CA ILE A 111 -12.81 -9.78 1.60
C ILE A 111 -14.27 -9.41 1.40
N GLN A 112 -14.54 -8.61 0.37
CA GLN A 112 -15.89 -8.16 0.02
C GLN A 112 -16.08 -8.20 -1.49
N ALA A 113 -17.33 -8.08 -1.95
CA ALA A 113 -17.72 -8.03 -3.35
C ALA A 113 -17.31 -9.26 -4.21
N PHE A 114 -17.17 -10.45 -3.61
CA PHE A 114 -17.05 -11.70 -4.38
C PHE A 114 -18.46 -12.26 -4.63
N PRO A 115 -18.94 -12.31 -5.88
CA PRO A 115 -20.31 -12.72 -6.16
C PRO A 115 -20.54 -14.20 -5.89
N ASP A 116 -19.52 -15.04 -6.12
CA ASP A 116 -19.59 -16.49 -6.01
C ASP A 116 -18.64 -16.99 -4.92
N VAL A 117 -19.21 -17.23 -3.74
CA VAL A 117 -18.48 -17.61 -2.53
C VAL A 117 -19.10 -18.85 -1.95
N HIS A 118 -18.28 -19.85 -1.67
CA HIS A 118 -18.67 -21.08 -1.01
C HIS A 118 -17.83 -21.27 0.25
N VAL A 119 -18.50 -21.44 1.39
CA VAL A 119 -17.86 -21.82 2.65
C VAL A 119 -18.50 -23.13 3.07
N HIS A 120 -17.71 -24.20 3.21
CA HIS A 120 -18.23 -25.55 3.48
C HIS A 120 -17.26 -26.40 4.32
N SER A 121 -17.59 -27.69 4.47
CA SER A 121 -16.91 -28.70 5.30
C SER A 121 -17.25 -28.57 6.80
N HIS A 122 -16.30 -28.83 7.71
CA HIS A 122 -16.50 -28.92 9.16
C HIS A 122 -16.63 -27.53 9.82
N VAL A 123 -17.58 -26.73 9.36
CA VAL A 123 -17.97 -25.46 9.97
C VAL A 123 -19.46 -25.50 10.26
N SER A 124 -19.87 -24.84 11.35
CA SER A 124 -21.29 -24.62 11.66
C SER A 124 -22.01 -24.05 10.43
N PRO A 125 -23.10 -24.67 9.94
CA PRO A 125 -23.79 -24.22 8.74
C PRO A 125 -24.21 -22.75 8.81
N GLN A 126 -24.59 -22.27 9.99
CA GLN A 126 -24.96 -20.88 10.22
C GLN A 126 -23.76 -19.94 10.01
N LEU A 127 -22.60 -20.29 10.55
CA LEU A 127 -21.38 -19.51 10.41
C LEU A 127 -20.93 -19.45 8.93
N ALA A 128 -20.97 -20.58 8.22
CA ALA A 128 -20.65 -20.63 6.80
C ALA A 128 -21.55 -19.71 5.97
N VAL A 129 -22.88 -19.74 6.20
CA VAL A 129 -23.84 -18.86 5.51
C VAL A 129 -23.56 -17.39 5.84
N MET A 130 -23.39 -17.04 7.10
CA MET A 130 -23.12 -15.66 7.52
C MET A 130 -21.82 -15.12 6.92
N THR A 131 -20.73 -15.90 6.97
CA THR A 131 -19.45 -15.50 6.37
C THR A 131 -19.59 -15.31 4.86
N ALA A 132 -20.25 -16.24 4.15
CA ALA A 132 -20.45 -16.11 2.70
C ALA A 132 -21.33 -14.90 2.33
N GLU A 133 -22.38 -14.61 3.11
CA GLU A 133 -23.23 -13.43 2.90
C GLU A 133 -22.47 -12.11 3.11
N VAL A 134 -21.61 -12.04 4.13
CA VAL A 134 -20.77 -10.86 4.36
C VAL A 134 -19.79 -10.64 3.20
N ILE A 135 -19.14 -11.70 2.72
CA ILE A 135 -18.17 -11.61 1.61
C ILE A 135 -18.88 -11.25 0.29
N ARG A 136 -20.09 -11.77 0.06
CA ARG A 136 -20.90 -11.43 -1.13
C ARG A 136 -21.45 -10.02 -1.10
N LYS A 137 -21.60 -9.44 0.10
CA LYS A 137 -22.14 -8.10 0.25
C LYS A 137 -21.20 -7.12 -0.43
N ASP A 138 -21.77 -6.32 -1.33
CA ASP A 138 -21.04 -5.28 -2.03
C ASP A 138 -20.57 -4.23 -0.99
N GLU A 139 -19.32 -3.79 -1.10
CA GLU A 139 -18.56 -2.99 -0.10
C GLU A 139 -19.23 -1.65 0.29
N TYR A 140 -20.29 -1.28 -0.43
CA TYR A 140 -20.95 0.01 -0.38
C TYR A 140 -21.86 0.27 0.85
N GLN A 141 -21.61 -0.39 2.00
CA GLN A 141 -22.35 -0.13 3.25
C GLN A 141 -21.50 0.26 4.48
N GLY A 142 -20.20 0.48 4.35
CA GLY A 142 -19.33 0.85 5.48
C GLY A 142 -18.71 2.25 5.34
N HIS A 143 -18.78 3.05 6.41
CA HIS A 143 -18.18 4.38 6.52
C HIS A 143 -17.08 4.35 7.58
N GLU A 144 -15.79 4.49 7.23
CA GLU A 144 -14.77 4.94 8.19
C GLU A 144 -13.44 5.26 7.52
N GLY A 145 -12.97 6.50 7.65
CA GLY A 145 -11.64 6.90 7.20
C GLY A 145 -11.37 8.40 7.39
N GLN A 146 -10.87 8.80 8.57
CA GLN A 146 -10.37 10.17 8.78
C GLN A 146 -9.28 10.24 9.88
N LYS A 147 -8.03 10.62 9.51
CA LYS A 147 -7.24 11.74 10.12
C LYS A 147 -5.77 11.85 9.65
N LYS A 148 -5.36 13.13 9.57
CA LYS A 148 -4.03 13.78 9.55
C LYS A 148 -3.20 13.82 8.25
N TRP A 149 -2.80 15.04 7.90
CA TRP A 149 -2.01 15.42 6.73
C TRP A 149 -0.53 15.51 7.12
N ASP A 150 0.19 14.42 6.97
CA ASP A 150 1.66 14.34 6.94
C ASP A 150 2.06 13.60 5.64
N GLU A 151 3.35 13.35 5.36
CA GLU A 151 3.82 12.69 4.11
C GLU A 151 3.08 11.38 3.78
N GLU A 152 2.58 10.66 4.79
CA GLU A 152 1.73 9.47 4.67
C GLU A 152 0.36 9.77 4.02
N PHE A 153 -0.17 10.99 4.15
CA PHE A 153 -1.43 11.41 3.56
C PHE A 153 -1.32 11.71 2.07
N ALA A 154 -0.20 12.27 1.58
CA ALA A 154 -0.04 12.49 0.14
C ALA A 154 -0.06 11.15 -0.61
N HIS A 155 0.59 10.14 -0.03
CA HIS A 155 0.54 8.77 -0.53
C HIS A 155 -0.86 8.16 -0.41
N ALA A 156 -1.45 8.17 0.79
CA ALA A 156 -2.79 7.61 1.00
C ALA A 156 -3.87 8.32 0.15
N ALA A 157 -3.75 9.63 -0.04
CA ALA A 157 -4.63 10.40 -0.91
C ALA A 157 -4.38 10.03 -2.39
N ALA A 158 -3.14 9.90 -2.83
CA ALA A 158 -2.84 9.44 -4.18
C ALA A 158 -3.45 8.06 -4.43
N GLU A 159 -3.29 7.12 -3.51
CA GLU A 159 -3.90 5.79 -3.57
C GLU A 159 -5.43 5.84 -3.57
N LEU A 160 -6.03 6.67 -2.72
CA LEU A 160 -7.48 6.84 -2.67
C LEU A 160 -8.03 7.41 -3.99
N TRP A 161 -7.38 8.44 -4.53
CA TRP A 161 -7.79 9.06 -5.79
C TRP A 161 -7.54 8.14 -6.99
N ASP A 162 -6.45 7.37 -6.97
CA ASP A 162 -6.18 6.33 -7.94
C ASP A 162 -7.28 5.26 -7.90
N HIS A 163 -7.64 4.77 -6.72
CA HIS A 163 -8.72 3.81 -6.55
C HIS A 163 -10.06 4.36 -7.04
N CYS A 164 -10.46 5.58 -6.66
CA CYS A 164 -11.67 6.21 -7.19
C CYS A 164 -11.64 6.38 -8.72
N MET A 165 -10.49 6.74 -9.29
CA MET A 165 -10.29 6.82 -10.74
C MET A 165 -10.42 5.43 -11.40
N GLN A 166 -9.89 4.37 -10.79
CA GLN A 166 -10.04 3.01 -11.30
C GLN A 166 -11.50 2.56 -11.24
N GLU A 167 -12.17 2.74 -10.10
CA GLU A 167 -13.57 2.36 -9.87
C GLU A 167 -14.54 3.01 -10.85
N THR A 168 -14.44 4.32 -11.06
CA THR A 168 -15.26 5.01 -12.08
C THR A 168 -15.02 4.45 -13.48
N GLY A 169 -13.82 3.92 -13.73
CA GLY A 169 -13.43 3.31 -15.00
C GLY A 169 -14.01 1.91 -15.15
N HIS A 170 -14.02 1.13 -14.07
CA HIS A 170 -14.65 -0.18 -13.99
C HIS A 170 -16.16 -0.08 -14.15
N ILE A 171 -16.83 0.84 -13.45
CA ILE A 171 -18.27 1.11 -13.62
C ILE A 171 -18.60 1.35 -15.09
N ARG A 172 -17.81 2.20 -15.76
CA ARG A 172 -18.01 2.54 -17.18
C ARG A 172 -17.69 1.39 -18.14
N LYS A 173 -16.76 0.50 -17.80
CA LYS A 173 -16.50 -0.73 -18.59
C LYS A 173 -17.45 -1.88 -18.25
N SER A 174 -18.23 -1.77 -17.19
CA SER A 174 -19.13 -2.84 -16.74
C SER A 174 -20.32 -3.04 -17.69
N SER A 175 -20.86 -4.25 -17.69
CA SER A 175 -22.12 -4.57 -18.40
C SER A 175 -23.32 -3.77 -17.88
N SER A 176 -23.24 -3.23 -16.65
CA SER A 176 -24.27 -2.40 -16.05
C SER A 176 -24.25 -0.95 -16.56
N TRP A 177 -23.17 -0.48 -17.20
CA TRP A 177 -23.05 0.91 -17.65
C TRP A 177 -24.25 1.36 -18.49
N SER A 178 -24.63 0.59 -19.50
CA SER A 178 -25.77 0.92 -20.37
C SER A 178 -27.08 1.06 -19.59
N ASN A 179 -27.30 0.24 -18.58
CA ASN A 179 -28.49 0.32 -17.73
C ASN A 179 -28.44 1.51 -16.77
N LEU A 180 -27.28 1.79 -16.16
CA LEU A 180 -27.07 2.96 -15.30
C LEU A 180 -27.29 4.26 -16.07
N VAL A 181 -26.78 4.33 -17.29
CA VAL A 181 -27.00 5.42 -18.24
C VAL A 181 -28.48 5.55 -18.61
N LEU A 182 -29.16 4.43 -18.90
CA LEU A 182 -30.59 4.44 -19.25
C LEU A 182 -31.45 4.96 -18.10
N ILE A 183 -31.15 4.56 -16.86
CA ILE A 183 -31.91 4.94 -15.65
C ILE A 183 -31.58 6.38 -15.23
N GLY A 184 -30.30 6.72 -15.15
CA GLY A 184 -29.83 8.01 -14.64
C GLY A 184 -29.85 9.14 -15.68
N GLY A 185 -29.94 8.81 -16.96
CA GLY A 185 -29.91 9.75 -18.07
C GLY A 185 -28.62 10.55 -18.16
N ASP A 186 -28.68 11.67 -18.87
CA ASP A 186 -27.51 12.50 -19.14
C ASP A 186 -26.91 13.15 -17.88
N ALA A 187 -27.75 13.49 -16.91
CA ALA A 187 -27.32 14.10 -15.66
C ALA A 187 -26.43 13.16 -14.83
N PHE A 188 -26.76 11.85 -14.80
CA PHE A 188 -25.91 10.84 -14.16
C PHE A 188 -24.54 10.76 -14.84
N VAL A 189 -24.53 10.70 -16.18
CA VAL A 189 -23.29 10.61 -16.94
C VAL A 189 -22.42 11.85 -16.71
N ASP A 190 -22.99 13.05 -16.72
CA ASP A 190 -22.25 14.29 -16.42
C ASP A 190 -21.63 14.27 -15.02
N LYS A 191 -22.35 13.73 -14.02
CA LYS A 191 -21.82 13.61 -12.66
C LYS A 191 -20.69 12.60 -12.56
N ILE A 192 -20.75 11.49 -13.28
CA ILE A 192 -19.66 10.51 -13.35
C ILE A 192 -18.45 11.08 -14.09
N ILE A 193 -18.67 11.86 -15.17
CA ILE A 193 -17.62 12.57 -15.89
C ILE A 193 -16.90 13.53 -14.96
N GLU A 194 -17.66 14.39 -14.29
CA GLU A 194 -17.15 15.39 -13.35
C GLU A 194 -16.36 14.72 -12.22
N LEU A 195 -16.93 13.70 -11.59
CA LEU A 195 -16.27 12.92 -10.56
C LEU A 195 -14.95 12.32 -11.04
N ARG A 196 -14.95 11.61 -12.18
CA ARG A 196 -13.74 10.98 -12.72
C ARG A 196 -12.68 12.01 -13.05
N PHE A 197 -13.06 13.11 -13.69
CA PHE A 197 -12.13 14.20 -14.03
C PHE A 197 -11.48 14.75 -12.77
N CYS A 198 -12.27 15.00 -11.74
CA CYS A 198 -11.77 15.51 -10.47
C CYS A 198 -10.90 14.50 -9.72
N CYS A 199 -11.23 13.20 -9.73
CA CYS A 199 -10.38 12.16 -9.15
C CYS A 199 -9.01 12.12 -9.85
N CYS A 200 -8.99 12.17 -11.19
CA CYS A 200 -7.73 12.23 -11.93
C CYS A 200 -6.92 13.50 -11.59
N LEU A 201 -7.58 14.65 -11.47
CA LEU A 201 -6.91 15.90 -11.13
C LEU A 201 -6.34 15.87 -9.71
N SER A 202 -7.11 15.42 -8.72
CA SER A 202 -6.66 15.26 -7.34
C SER A 202 -5.53 14.24 -7.22
N HIS A 203 -5.57 13.16 -8.01
CA HIS A 203 -4.49 12.19 -8.08
C HIS A 203 -3.19 12.84 -8.61
N LEU A 204 -3.25 13.64 -9.69
CA LEU A 204 -2.10 14.37 -10.21
C LEU A 204 -1.49 15.32 -9.16
N ILE A 205 -2.34 16.03 -8.42
CA ILE A 205 -1.90 16.96 -7.37
C ILE A 205 -1.23 16.20 -6.22
N ALA A 206 -1.78 15.06 -5.81
CA ALA A 206 -1.20 14.21 -4.77
C ALA A 206 0.16 13.64 -5.20
N ILE A 207 0.25 13.11 -6.43
CA ILE A 207 1.50 12.64 -7.03
C ILE A 207 2.55 13.76 -7.04
N TYR A 208 2.16 14.98 -7.45
CA TYR A 208 3.05 16.14 -7.48
C TYR A 208 3.57 16.51 -6.08
N ALA A 209 2.69 16.52 -5.07
CA ALA A 209 3.09 16.76 -3.69
C ALA A 209 4.09 15.71 -3.19
N MET A 210 3.87 14.42 -3.49
CA MET A 210 4.81 13.35 -3.16
C MET A 210 6.18 13.55 -3.83
N TYR A 211 6.19 14.05 -5.06
CA TYR A 211 7.42 14.29 -5.80
C TYR A 211 8.24 15.44 -5.18
N ILE A 212 7.60 16.54 -4.79
CA ILE A 212 8.28 17.64 -4.09
C ILE A 212 8.92 17.15 -2.78
N VAL A 213 8.17 16.37 -1.99
CA VAL A 213 8.70 15.76 -0.76
C VAL A 213 9.92 14.88 -1.05
N ALA A 214 9.84 14.06 -2.10
CA ALA A 214 10.94 13.20 -2.50
C ALA A 214 12.18 13.97 -2.95
N ILE A 215 12.02 15.09 -3.67
CA ILE A 215 13.13 15.96 -4.03
C ILE A 215 13.78 16.53 -2.76
N ASN A 216 12.98 17.09 -1.85
CA ASN A 216 13.48 17.68 -0.61
C ASN A 216 14.22 16.67 0.28
N ASN A 217 13.82 15.39 0.21
CA ASN A 217 14.45 14.29 0.95
C ASN A 217 15.62 13.63 0.20
N GLY A 218 16.01 14.12 -0.98
CA GLY A 218 17.11 13.56 -1.78
C GLY A 218 16.84 12.17 -2.37
N SER A 219 15.57 11.76 -2.46
CA SER A 219 15.12 10.43 -2.95
C SER A 219 14.68 10.46 -4.42
N LEU A 220 15.32 11.29 -5.25
CA LEU A 220 14.81 11.65 -6.57
C LEU A 220 14.83 10.50 -7.58
N THR A 221 15.86 9.66 -7.57
CA THR A 221 16.11 8.66 -8.62
C THR A 221 15.01 7.60 -8.69
N LYS A 222 14.59 7.06 -7.54
CA LYS A 222 13.53 6.04 -7.47
C LYS A 222 12.15 6.64 -7.76
N MET A 223 11.93 7.90 -7.39
CA MET A 223 10.67 8.58 -7.62
C MET A 223 10.47 8.97 -9.08
N LYS A 224 11.51 9.34 -9.83
CA LYS A 224 11.40 9.67 -11.27
C LYS A 224 10.77 8.55 -12.11
N GLU A 225 11.14 7.30 -11.85
CA GLU A 225 10.60 6.14 -12.59
C GLU A 225 9.12 5.89 -12.26
N ILE A 226 8.79 5.85 -10.98
CA ILE A 226 7.40 5.65 -10.51
C ILE A 226 6.51 6.78 -11.01
N PHE A 227 7.01 8.01 -10.91
CA PHE A 227 6.30 9.23 -11.29
C PHE A 227 6.00 9.27 -12.79
N GLY A 228 6.95 8.91 -13.65
CA GLY A 228 6.76 8.93 -15.09
C GLY A 228 5.60 8.03 -15.55
N ASN A 229 5.55 6.80 -15.02
CA ASN A 229 4.51 5.83 -15.37
C ASN A 229 3.13 6.24 -14.84
N THR A 230 3.04 6.59 -13.55
CA THR A 230 1.75 6.95 -12.93
C THR A 230 1.19 8.24 -13.50
N THR A 231 2.02 9.28 -13.64
CA THR A 231 1.60 10.57 -14.19
C THR A 231 1.13 10.45 -15.64
N GLY A 232 1.88 9.68 -16.46
CA GLY A 232 1.48 9.41 -17.85
C GLY A 232 0.12 8.71 -17.94
N GLY A 233 -0.11 7.71 -17.08
CA GLY A 233 -1.39 7.02 -16.96
C GLY A 233 -2.53 7.95 -16.56
N THR A 234 -2.34 8.80 -15.56
CA THR A 234 -3.37 9.73 -15.08
C THR A 234 -3.68 10.82 -16.10
N ILE A 235 -2.67 11.43 -16.75
CA ILE A 235 -2.87 12.41 -17.84
C ILE A 235 -3.64 11.75 -19.00
N HIS A 236 -3.27 10.54 -19.38
CA HIS A 236 -3.99 9.79 -20.40
C HIS A 236 -5.46 9.57 -20.01
N ALA A 237 -5.72 9.19 -18.75
CA ALA A 237 -7.07 9.02 -18.24
C ALA A 237 -7.89 10.31 -18.29
N VAL A 238 -7.29 11.48 -18.00
CA VAL A 238 -7.97 12.78 -18.15
C VAL A 238 -8.30 13.07 -19.61
N HIS A 239 -7.34 12.87 -20.53
CA HIS A 239 -7.59 13.06 -21.96
C HIS A 239 -8.70 12.14 -22.49
N LYS A 240 -8.76 10.89 -22.02
CA LYS A 240 -9.88 9.99 -22.31
C LYS A 240 -11.22 10.56 -21.83
N CYS A 241 -11.26 11.20 -20.66
CA CYS A 241 -12.49 11.78 -20.14
C CYS A 241 -13.08 12.87 -21.06
N ILE A 242 -12.26 13.58 -21.82
CA ILE A 242 -12.68 14.65 -22.75
C ILE A 242 -12.81 14.18 -24.21
N GLU A 243 -12.46 12.94 -24.50
CA GLU A 243 -12.54 12.39 -25.86
C GLU A 243 -14.00 12.19 -26.27
N VAL A 244 -14.31 12.57 -27.51
CA VAL A 244 -15.63 12.35 -28.11
C VAL A 244 -15.91 10.86 -28.17
N ASN A 245 -17.14 10.45 -27.88
CA ASN A 245 -17.56 9.05 -27.83
C ASN A 245 -16.95 8.23 -26.68
N TYR A 246 -16.14 8.83 -25.81
CA TYR A 246 -15.67 8.09 -24.65
C TYR A 246 -16.89 7.70 -23.82
N TRP A 247 -17.65 8.63 -23.23
CA TRP A 247 -18.70 8.26 -22.27
C TRP A 247 -19.92 7.57 -22.89
N GLN A 248 -20.37 8.09 -24.04
CA GLN A 248 -21.48 7.57 -24.84
C GLN A 248 -21.27 7.99 -26.29
N GLU A 249 -21.85 7.26 -27.24
CA GLU A 249 -21.81 7.61 -28.65
C GLU A 249 -22.32 9.05 -28.87
N ARG A 250 -21.57 9.84 -29.63
CA ARG A 250 -21.79 11.25 -29.97
C ARG A 250 -21.75 12.24 -28.81
N ARG A 251 -21.45 11.79 -27.59
CA ARG A 251 -21.29 12.68 -26.45
C ARG A 251 -19.92 13.34 -26.48
N THR A 252 -19.93 14.66 -26.37
CA THR A 252 -18.74 15.46 -26.05
C THR A 252 -18.83 15.85 -24.59
N SER A 253 -17.87 15.42 -23.77
CA SER A 253 -17.77 16.00 -22.42
C SER A 253 -16.98 17.30 -22.50
N LYS A 254 -17.43 18.31 -21.75
CA LYS A 254 -16.68 19.55 -21.57
C LYS A 254 -16.61 19.79 -20.06
N PRO A 255 -15.54 19.33 -19.39
CA PRO A 255 -15.28 19.73 -18.02
C PRO A 255 -15.27 21.26 -17.92
N LEU A 256 -15.54 21.78 -16.73
CA LEU A 256 -15.47 23.23 -16.47
C LEU A 256 -14.11 23.76 -16.95
N SER A 257 -14.12 24.86 -17.71
CA SER A 257 -12.90 25.45 -18.29
C SER A 257 -11.82 25.71 -17.23
N ARG A 258 -12.23 26.05 -16.01
CA ARG A 258 -11.32 26.19 -14.86
C ARG A 258 -10.60 24.89 -14.49
N LEU A 259 -11.28 23.75 -14.48
CA LEU A 259 -10.67 22.46 -14.17
C LEU A 259 -9.69 22.03 -15.28
N LEU A 260 -10.02 22.31 -16.54
CA LEU A 260 -9.10 22.11 -17.66
C LEU A 260 -7.86 23.00 -17.54
N ALA A 261 -8.03 24.27 -17.18
CA ALA A 261 -6.90 25.17 -16.94
C ALA A 261 -5.97 24.63 -15.84
N ILE A 262 -6.51 24.19 -14.71
CA ILE A 262 -5.71 23.58 -13.62
C ILE A 262 -4.99 22.32 -14.12
N MET A 263 -5.67 21.43 -14.83
CA MET A 263 -5.04 20.23 -15.39
C MET A 263 -3.85 20.57 -16.31
N TYR A 264 -4.01 21.51 -17.22
CA TYR A 264 -2.94 21.93 -18.13
C TYR A 264 -1.82 22.68 -17.42
N GLN A 265 -2.12 23.44 -16.35
CA GLN A 265 -1.10 23.98 -15.46
C GLN A 265 -0.30 22.85 -14.84
N GLN A 266 -0.95 21.84 -14.22
CA GLN A 266 -0.25 20.70 -13.63
C GLN A 266 0.61 19.97 -14.68
N GLN A 267 0.09 19.74 -15.89
CA GLN A 267 0.86 19.15 -16.98
C GLN A 267 2.12 19.97 -17.35
N ALA A 268 2.01 21.31 -17.36
CA ALA A 268 3.16 22.18 -17.59
C ALA A 268 4.23 22.02 -16.49
N MET A 269 3.80 21.95 -15.24
CA MET A 269 4.67 21.77 -14.07
C MET A 269 5.41 20.44 -14.13
N LEU A 270 4.68 19.37 -14.46
CA LEU A 270 5.23 18.02 -14.63
C LEU A 270 6.26 17.97 -15.76
N ALA A 271 5.99 18.64 -16.88
CA ALA A 271 6.93 18.75 -17.97
C ALA A 271 8.22 19.48 -17.55
N LEU A 272 8.13 20.53 -16.73
CA LEU A 272 9.32 21.23 -16.21
C LEU A 272 10.15 20.34 -15.28
N LEU A 273 9.50 19.54 -14.43
CA LEU A 273 10.18 18.64 -13.49
C LEU A 273 10.91 17.48 -14.16
N ASP A 274 10.49 17.05 -15.35
CA ASP A 274 11.18 15.99 -16.12
C ASP A 274 12.58 16.46 -16.62
N GLY A 275 12.86 17.77 -16.58
CA GLY A 275 14.20 18.33 -16.79
C GLY A 275 14.77 18.20 -18.22
N LYS A 276 14.02 17.65 -19.17
CA LYS A 276 14.48 17.50 -20.57
C LYS A 276 14.25 18.79 -21.34
N ILE A 277 15.22 19.28 -22.11
CA ILE A 277 15.09 20.55 -22.86
C ILE A 277 13.84 20.60 -23.78
N ASN A 278 13.46 19.46 -24.37
CA ASN A 278 12.26 19.34 -25.22
C ASN A 278 10.95 19.50 -24.44
N THR A 279 10.98 19.43 -23.11
CA THR A 279 9.79 19.57 -22.25
C THR A 279 9.48 21.02 -21.96
N ALA A 280 10.41 21.97 -22.09
CA ALA A 280 10.10 23.40 -21.92
C ALA A 280 9.09 23.90 -22.98
N ALA A 281 9.23 23.44 -24.22
CA ALA A 281 8.24 23.72 -25.27
C ALA A 281 6.90 23.02 -24.98
N GLY A 282 6.93 21.82 -24.40
CA GLY A 282 5.73 21.10 -23.95
C GLY A 282 5.01 21.84 -22.81
N ALA A 283 5.77 22.32 -21.83
CA ALA A 283 5.28 23.09 -20.69
C ALA A 283 4.67 24.42 -21.14
N LEU A 284 5.34 25.13 -22.06
CA LEU A 284 4.82 26.38 -22.61
C LEU A 284 3.52 26.15 -23.40
N ARG A 285 3.44 25.08 -24.21
CA ARG A 285 2.18 24.73 -24.88
C ARG A 285 1.07 24.42 -23.88
N ALA A 286 1.37 23.65 -22.83
CA ALA A 286 0.38 23.32 -21.82
C ALA A 286 -0.10 24.58 -21.07
N ILE A 287 0.78 25.50 -20.66
CA ILE A 287 0.37 26.73 -19.98
C ILE A 287 -0.39 27.68 -20.90
N ASP A 288 -0.04 27.77 -22.18
CA ASP A 288 -0.79 28.56 -23.17
C ASP A 288 -2.21 28.01 -23.34
N ILE A 289 -2.36 26.69 -23.37
CA ILE A 289 -3.69 26.05 -23.40
C ILE A 289 -4.45 26.37 -22.10
N ALA A 290 -3.81 26.29 -20.94
CA ALA A 290 -4.44 26.66 -19.67
C ALA A 290 -4.96 28.11 -19.67
N ILE A 291 -4.15 29.06 -20.14
CA ILE A 291 -4.53 30.48 -20.29
C ILE A 291 -5.68 30.64 -21.29
N SER A 292 -5.71 29.86 -22.37
CA SER A 292 -6.83 29.90 -23.32
C SER A 292 -8.18 29.52 -22.67
N PHE A 293 -8.16 28.63 -21.68
CA PHE A 293 -9.35 28.24 -20.91
C PHE A 293 -9.69 29.24 -19.81
N CYS A 294 -8.70 29.92 -19.21
CA CYS A 294 -8.88 30.92 -18.16
C CYS A 294 -7.95 32.14 -18.39
N PRO A 295 -8.32 33.07 -19.29
CA PRO A 295 -7.43 34.17 -19.70
C PRO A 295 -7.04 35.12 -18.56
N ASN A 296 -7.89 35.22 -17.52
CA ASN A 296 -7.69 36.11 -16.38
C ASN A 296 -6.98 35.43 -15.19
N ASP A 297 -6.53 34.17 -15.35
CA ASP A 297 -5.80 33.45 -14.32
C ASP A 297 -4.38 34.01 -14.19
N LYS A 298 -4.16 34.76 -13.10
CA LYS A 298 -2.88 35.40 -12.80
C LYS A 298 -1.77 34.38 -12.54
N ASP A 299 -2.09 33.22 -11.99
CA ASP A 299 -1.11 32.19 -11.68
C ASP A 299 -0.64 31.53 -12.98
N ALA A 300 -1.57 31.24 -13.89
CA ALA A 300 -1.24 30.74 -15.24
C ALA A 300 -0.31 31.71 -15.99
N GLN A 301 -0.63 33.01 -15.96
CA GLN A 301 0.16 34.06 -16.59
C GLN A 301 1.55 34.18 -15.97
N LYS A 302 1.64 34.15 -14.63
CA LYS A 302 2.92 34.16 -13.90
C LYS A 302 3.76 32.94 -14.28
N GLY A 303 3.19 31.74 -14.26
CA GLY A 303 3.87 30.50 -14.66
C GLY A 303 4.41 30.57 -16.09
N ARG A 304 3.63 31.15 -17.03
CA ARG A 304 4.08 31.38 -18.41
C ARG A 304 5.29 32.32 -18.47
N THR A 305 5.25 33.46 -17.77
CA THR A 305 6.39 34.40 -17.72
C THR A 305 7.64 33.71 -17.17
N THR A 306 7.52 32.93 -16.09
CA THR A 306 8.63 32.16 -15.52
C THR A 306 9.25 31.20 -16.54
N ILE A 307 8.45 30.45 -17.30
CA ILE A 307 8.95 29.49 -18.31
C ILE A 307 9.71 30.20 -19.45
N VAL A 308 9.21 31.36 -19.88
CA VAL A 308 9.79 32.15 -20.97
C VAL A 308 11.09 32.82 -20.53
N ASP A 309 11.09 33.41 -19.34
CA ASP A 309 12.21 34.22 -18.84
C ASP A 309 13.38 33.36 -18.34
N THR A 310 13.14 32.07 -18.04
CA THR A 310 14.20 31.14 -17.63
C THR A 310 15.21 30.93 -18.79
N PRO A 311 16.49 31.31 -18.64
CA PRO A 311 17.50 31.22 -19.69
C PRO A 311 17.74 29.78 -20.16
N SER A 312 18.05 29.59 -21.44
CA SER A 312 18.28 28.26 -22.03
C SER A 312 19.48 27.49 -21.46
N LYS A 313 20.46 28.18 -20.86
CA LYS A 313 21.60 27.56 -20.15
C LYS A 313 21.18 27.02 -18.77
N ASP A 314 20.36 27.76 -18.04
CA ASP A 314 19.89 27.36 -16.71
C ASP A 314 18.88 26.22 -16.78
N LYS A 315 18.19 26.04 -17.94
CA LYS A 315 17.27 24.92 -18.17
C LYS A 315 17.94 23.54 -18.12
N ALA A 316 19.25 23.45 -18.40
CA ALA A 316 20.01 22.21 -18.28
C ALA A 316 20.55 21.98 -16.86
N GLU A 317 20.89 23.05 -16.12
CA GLU A 317 21.37 22.99 -14.72
C GLU A 317 20.23 22.91 -13.68
N MET A 318 19.01 23.34 -14.03
CA MET A 318 17.80 23.22 -13.18
C MET A 318 17.49 21.77 -12.76
N ALA A 319 17.97 20.77 -13.51
CA ALA A 319 17.77 19.36 -13.18
C ALA A 319 18.69 18.86 -12.05
N ASP A 320 19.80 19.55 -11.77
CA ASP A 320 20.87 19.05 -10.90
C ASP A 320 21.17 19.90 -9.64
N THR A 321 20.83 21.20 -9.56
CA THR A 321 21.35 22.03 -8.45
C THR A 321 20.49 23.15 -7.86
N ASN A 322 19.30 23.48 -8.37
CA ASN A 322 18.55 24.64 -7.84
C ASN A 322 17.02 24.44 -7.80
N VAL A 323 16.60 23.45 -7.01
CA VAL A 323 15.19 23.14 -6.76
C VAL A 323 14.52 24.21 -5.90
N ASP A 324 15.21 24.76 -4.89
CA ASP A 324 14.55 25.47 -3.78
C ASP A 324 13.77 26.73 -4.19
N ASN A 325 14.29 27.55 -5.11
CA ASN A 325 13.66 28.83 -5.49
C ASN A 325 12.49 28.68 -6.46
N VAL A 326 12.59 27.72 -7.38
CA VAL A 326 11.55 27.45 -8.38
C VAL A 326 10.38 26.71 -7.73
N THR A 327 10.69 25.84 -6.77
CA THR A 327 9.71 25.00 -6.08
C THR A 327 8.82 25.82 -5.15
N ALA A 328 9.32 26.86 -4.47
CA ALA A 328 8.47 27.68 -3.60
C ALA A 328 7.35 28.42 -4.36
N ASP A 329 7.67 29.06 -5.49
CA ASP A 329 6.68 29.78 -6.31
C ASP A 329 5.73 28.83 -7.05
N MET A 330 6.23 27.67 -7.47
CA MET A 330 5.47 26.60 -8.12
C MET A 330 4.54 25.85 -7.15
N VAL A 331 4.99 25.60 -5.92
CA VAL A 331 4.18 25.05 -4.82
C VAL A 331 3.04 26.01 -4.48
N ASN A 332 3.29 27.31 -4.46
CA ASN A 332 2.26 28.32 -4.24
C ASN A 332 1.22 28.40 -5.37
N MET A 333 1.57 28.03 -6.61
CA MET A 333 0.59 27.88 -7.70
C MET A 333 -0.31 26.64 -7.53
N ALA A 334 0.23 25.55 -6.97
CA ALA A 334 -0.49 24.30 -6.74
C ALA A 334 -1.41 24.31 -5.50
N THR A 335 -1.27 25.31 -4.61
CA THR A 335 -2.03 25.41 -3.34
C THR A 335 -3.32 26.23 -3.44
N THR A 336 -3.78 26.61 -4.63
CA THR A 336 -5.13 27.14 -4.82
C THR A 336 -6.16 26.04 -4.58
N ASP A 337 -6.70 25.97 -3.35
CA ASP A 337 -7.60 24.95 -2.80
C ASP A 337 -8.46 24.21 -3.87
N PRO A 338 -7.92 23.13 -4.46
CA PRO A 338 -8.62 22.32 -5.45
C PRO A 338 -9.77 21.55 -4.79
N ILE A 339 -9.67 21.35 -3.48
CA ILE A 339 -10.65 20.68 -2.63
C ILE A 339 -11.85 21.60 -2.39
N ALA A 340 -11.68 22.92 -2.32
CA ALA A 340 -12.81 23.88 -2.27
C ALA A 340 -13.66 23.88 -3.54
N LEU A 341 -13.09 23.47 -4.68
CA LEU A 341 -13.79 23.38 -5.97
C LEU A 341 -14.75 22.18 -6.04
N LEU A 342 -14.52 21.16 -5.21
CA LEU A 342 -15.43 20.06 -4.98
C LEU A 342 -15.95 20.16 -3.56
N ARG A 343 -17.02 20.92 -3.37
CA ARG A 343 -17.79 20.77 -2.13
C ARG A 343 -18.22 19.31 -2.10
N ILE A 344 -17.60 18.51 -1.23
CA ILE A 344 -17.95 17.11 -1.02
C ILE A 344 -19.47 16.98 -0.87
N MET A 345 -20.12 17.98 -0.27
CA MET A 345 -21.58 18.13 -0.16
C MET A 345 -22.39 18.10 -1.47
N GLU A 346 -21.78 18.27 -2.65
CA GLU A 346 -22.46 18.29 -3.96
C GLU A 346 -22.39 16.95 -4.71
N LEU A 347 -21.70 15.94 -4.15
CA LEU A 347 -21.72 14.59 -4.68
C LEU A 347 -23.05 13.86 -4.34
N PRO A 348 -23.46 12.84 -5.12
CA PRO A 348 -24.52 11.90 -4.74
C PRO A 348 -24.28 11.32 -3.34
N GLY A 349 -25.36 11.05 -2.60
CA GLY A 349 -25.28 10.65 -1.19
C GLY A 349 -24.38 9.43 -0.96
N GLU A 350 -24.39 8.51 -1.90
CA GLU A 350 -23.61 7.27 -1.95
C GLU A 350 -22.10 7.53 -1.99
N LEU A 351 -21.68 8.65 -2.61
CA LEU A 351 -20.28 9.06 -2.73
C LEU A 351 -19.86 10.00 -1.59
N ARG A 352 -20.73 10.91 -1.14
CA ARG A 352 -20.48 11.76 0.05
C ARG A 352 -20.23 10.95 1.30
N ASN A 353 -20.98 9.87 1.41
CA ASN A 353 -20.88 8.92 2.49
C ASN A 353 -19.46 8.31 2.56
N LYS A 354 -18.83 8.07 1.41
CA LYS A 354 -17.43 7.62 1.33
C LYS A 354 -16.37 8.70 1.62
N ILE A 355 -16.72 10.00 1.58
CA ILE A 355 -15.76 11.13 1.66
C ILE A 355 -16.02 12.03 2.89
N SER A 356 -16.77 11.59 3.91
CA SER A 356 -17.31 12.51 4.94
C SER A 356 -16.24 13.35 5.69
N PRO A 357 -16.42 14.69 5.76
CA PRO A 357 -15.58 15.59 6.54
C PRO A 357 -16.24 15.93 7.88
N LYS A 358 -15.65 15.53 9.00
CA LYS A 358 -15.87 16.22 10.29
C LYS A 358 -14.57 16.78 10.83
N GLU A 359 -14.58 18.11 11.02
CA GLU A 359 -13.58 18.94 11.70
C GLU A 359 -12.31 19.31 10.90
N CYS A 360 -12.46 20.28 9.99
CA CYS A 360 -11.35 21.10 9.54
C CYS A 360 -11.35 22.43 10.34
N LYS A 361 -10.45 22.57 11.32
CA LYS A 361 -10.05 23.87 11.88
C LYS A 361 -8.58 24.09 11.57
N ILE A 362 -8.32 25.16 10.82
CA ILE A 362 -6.99 25.63 10.44
C ILE A 362 -6.32 26.23 11.68
N ALA A 363 -5.15 25.73 12.06
CA ALA A 363 -4.24 26.39 12.99
C ALA A 363 -2.89 26.60 12.30
N SER A 364 -2.57 27.87 12.06
CA SER A 364 -1.26 28.35 11.64
C SER A 364 -0.31 28.34 12.85
N SER A 365 0.86 27.71 12.73
CA SER A 365 2.07 28.11 13.46
C SER A 365 3.29 27.38 12.90
N ALA A 366 4.25 28.16 12.43
CA ALA A 366 5.53 27.71 11.89
C ALA A 366 6.53 27.43 13.02
N THR A 367 7.04 26.19 13.07
CA THR A 367 8.35 25.85 13.67
C THR A 367 8.91 24.60 12.99
N PRO A 368 10.22 24.57 12.65
CA PRO A 368 10.83 23.41 11.99
C PRO A 368 10.98 22.22 12.97
N PRO A 369 10.88 20.96 12.51
CA PRO A 369 11.06 19.80 13.36
C PRO A 369 12.54 19.55 13.69
N PRO A 370 12.86 19.00 14.88
CA PRO A 370 14.23 18.71 15.28
C PRO A 370 14.77 17.43 14.61
N THR A 371 16.08 17.44 14.34
CA THR A 371 16.88 16.33 13.81
C THR A 371 16.68 15.06 14.65
N MET A 372 16.46 13.92 13.97
CA MET A 372 16.25 12.61 14.58
C MET A 372 17.52 12.15 15.33
N ARG A 373 17.57 12.36 16.65
CA ARG A 373 18.57 11.73 17.54
C ARG A 373 17.98 10.44 18.10
N ALA A 374 18.65 9.32 17.89
CA ALA A 374 18.37 8.08 18.61
C ALA A 374 18.67 8.31 20.11
N VAL A 375 17.64 8.55 20.90
CA VAL A 375 17.76 8.67 22.35
C VAL A 375 17.87 7.26 22.93
N ILE A 376 19.07 6.87 23.33
CA ILE A 376 19.26 5.72 24.21
C ILE A 376 18.63 6.10 25.53
N THR A 377 17.44 5.57 25.83
CA THR A 377 16.88 5.66 27.17
C THR A 377 17.43 4.46 27.94
N PRO A 378 18.37 4.65 28.90
CA PRO A 378 18.74 3.56 29.80
C PRO A 378 17.53 3.26 30.68
N ARG A 379 16.65 2.36 30.23
CA ARG A 379 15.68 1.73 31.10
C ARG A 379 16.45 0.71 31.93
N ALA A 380 16.89 1.11 33.11
CA ALA A 380 17.16 0.16 34.16
C ALA A 380 15.80 -0.50 34.46
N ASN A 381 15.54 -1.65 33.83
CA ASN A 381 14.37 -2.45 34.18
C ASN A 381 14.58 -2.87 35.63
N ASP A 382 13.84 -2.25 36.53
CA ASP A 382 13.95 -2.53 37.95
C ASP A 382 13.33 -3.90 38.22
N THR A 383 14.15 -4.93 38.04
CA THR A 383 13.77 -6.33 38.27
C THR A 383 13.56 -6.64 39.75
N THR A 384 13.75 -5.65 40.64
CA THR A 384 13.47 -5.80 42.08
C THR A 384 12.00 -6.12 42.35
N ILE A 385 11.06 -5.69 41.50
CA ILE A 385 9.64 -6.05 41.67
C ILE A 385 9.41 -7.56 41.54
N PHE A 386 10.22 -8.25 40.72
CA PHE A 386 10.15 -9.70 40.59
C PHE A 386 10.88 -10.44 41.71
N ARG A 387 11.62 -9.75 42.60
CA ARG A 387 12.29 -10.39 43.75
C ARG A 387 11.39 -10.57 44.97
N ILE A 388 10.20 -9.95 44.98
CA ILE A 388 9.29 -9.96 46.14
C ILE A 388 8.55 -11.30 46.27
N ASN A 389 8.33 -12.01 45.16
CA ASN A 389 7.62 -13.28 45.14
C ASN A 389 8.25 -14.25 44.12
N ILE A 390 8.85 -15.33 44.63
CA ILE A 390 9.58 -16.32 43.83
C ILE A 390 8.68 -17.09 42.85
N GLN A 391 7.39 -17.21 43.13
CA GLN A 391 6.43 -17.87 42.25
C GLN A 391 6.05 -16.96 41.09
N ILE A 392 5.75 -15.68 41.35
CA ILE A 392 5.50 -14.68 40.30
C ILE A 392 6.75 -14.49 39.44
N TYR A 393 7.95 -14.52 40.04
CA TYR A 393 9.21 -14.55 39.29
C TYR A 393 9.25 -15.75 38.35
N ARG A 394 8.99 -16.96 38.84
CA ARG A 394 9.05 -18.18 38.02
C ARG A 394 7.99 -18.19 36.93
N GLU A 395 6.79 -17.71 37.19
CA GLU A 395 5.70 -17.64 36.20
C GLU A 395 5.96 -16.55 35.15
N ALA A 396 6.37 -15.34 35.57
CA ALA A 396 6.75 -14.28 34.65
C ALA A 396 8.01 -14.64 33.85
N PHE A 397 8.97 -15.32 34.48
CA PHE A 397 10.16 -15.85 33.82
C PHE A 397 9.79 -16.97 32.86
N ASP A 398 8.90 -17.90 33.22
CA ASP A 398 8.45 -18.96 32.31
C ASP A 398 7.67 -18.38 31.13
N VAL A 399 6.79 -17.40 31.37
CA VAL A 399 6.08 -16.70 30.29
C VAL A 399 7.09 -15.97 29.43
N MET A 400 7.94 -15.13 30.01
CA MET A 400 8.96 -14.39 29.27
C MET A 400 9.90 -15.31 28.50
N VAL A 401 10.29 -16.45 29.04
CA VAL A 401 11.28 -17.33 28.40
C VAL A 401 10.65 -18.34 27.44
N LYS A 402 9.43 -18.83 27.71
CA LYS A 402 8.70 -19.72 26.78
C LYS A 402 8.12 -18.94 25.59
N THR A 403 7.72 -17.69 25.79
CA THR A 403 7.16 -16.84 24.72
C THR A 403 8.22 -16.00 24.01
N ASN A 404 9.24 -15.48 24.70
CA ASN A 404 10.32 -14.70 24.08
C ASN A 404 11.52 -15.60 23.80
N ARG A 405 11.43 -16.35 22.70
CA ARG A 405 12.56 -17.08 22.13
C ARG A 405 13.61 -16.07 21.65
N LEU A 406 14.88 -16.25 21.97
CA LEU A 406 15.96 -15.32 21.62
C LEU A 406 16.78 -15.83 20.43
N ILE A 407 17.10 -14.94 19.49
CA ILE A 407 17.98 -15.23 18.36
C ILE A 407 19.24 -14.39 18.50
N ARG A 408 20.40 -15.05 18.43
CA ARG A 408 21.70 -14.38 18.40
C ARG A 408 22.10 -14.19 16.95
N ILE A 409 22.53 -12.98 16.61
CA ILE A 409 23.09 -12.63 15.31
C ILE A 409 24.53 -12.23 15.55
N SER A 410 25.45 -13.02 15.03
CA SER A 410 26.89 -12.87 15.16
C SER A 410 27.45 -12.35 13.83
N CYS A 411 27.95 -11.12 13.80
CA CYS A 411 28.48 -10.52 12.56
C CYS A 411 30.00 -10.51 12.55
N LYS A 412 30.59 -11.13 11.54
CA LYS A 412 32.03 -11.13 11.26
C LYS A 412 32.38 -10.01 10.28
N GLU A 413 33.62 -9.54 10.33
CA GLU A 413 34.22 -8.69 9.29
C GLU A 413 33.55 -7.31 9.08
N GLY A 414 33.15 -6.65 10.16
CA GLY A 414 32.76 -5.24 10.12
C GLY A 414 31.33 -4.96 9.63
N ILE A 415 30.48 -5.98 9.48
CA ILE A 415 29.06 -5.80 9.17
C ILE A 415 28.38 -5.05 10.33
N PRO A 416 27.76 -3.87 10.11
CA PRO A 416 27.16 -3.08 11.18
C PRO A 416 25.76 -3.61 11.53
N SER A 417 25.70 -4.79 12.15
CA SER A 417 24.48 -5.53 12.51
C SER A 417 23.43 -4.67 13.19
N ARG A 418 23.86 -3.82 14.13
CA ARG A 418 22.99 -2.89 14.85
C ARG A 418 22.37 -1.82 13.95
N ALA A 419 23.13 -1.28 12.99
CA ALA A 419 22.60 -0.29 12.06
C ALA A 419 21.53 -0.90 11.15
N ILE A 420 21.76 -2.14 10.68
CA ILE A 420 20.80 -2.91 9.89
C ILE A 420 19.50 -3.13 10.68
N LEU A 421 19.63 -3.61 11.93
CA LEU A 421 18.48 -3.87 12.80
C LEU A 421 17.70 -2.60 13.14
N VAL A 422 18.38 -1.47 13.41
CA VAL A 422 17.73 -0.18 13.65
C VAL A 422 16.99 0.31 12.41
N PHE A 423 17.60 0.19 11.22
CA PHE A 423 16.95 0.57 9.96
C PHE A 423 15.69 -0.26 9.69
N GLN A 424 15.73 -1.54 10.03
CA GLN A 424 14.60 -2.46 9.91
C GLN A 424 13.61 -2.40 11.09
N ARG A 425 13.81 -1.47 12.03
CA ARG A 425 12.99 -1.31 13.25
C ARG A 425 12.90 -2.58 14.11
N VAL A 426 13.96 -3.40 14.09
CA VAL A 426 14.07 -4.61 14.92
C VAL A 426 14.62 -4.23 16.29
N PRO A 427 13.87 -4.48 17.38
CA PRO A 427 14.34 -4.18 18.73
C PRO A 427 15.49 -5.10 19.12
N VAL A 428 16.60 -4.49 19.56
CA VAL A 428 17.78 -5.20 20.07
C VAL A 428 17.62 -5.42 21.58
N VAL A 429 17.65 -6.69 21.99
CA VAL A 429 17.50 -7.11 23.39
C VAL A 429 18.82 -6.99 24.15
N ALA A 430 19.92 -7.40 23.51
CA ALA A 430 21.27 -7.26 24.04
C ALA A 430 22.27 -7.00 22.91
N ASP A 431 23.37 -6.33 23.23
CA ASP A 431 24.45 -5.99 22.30
C ASP A 431 25.82 -6.20 22.99
N GLY A 432 26.85 -6.54 22.22
CA GLY A 432 28.22 -6.69 22.70
C GLY A 432 28.41 -7.79 23.73
N PHE A 433 29.03 -7.45 24.88
CA PHE A 433 29.36 -8.41 25.92
C PHE A 433 28.13 -9.04 26.60
N LEU A 434 26.99 -8.33 26.60
CA LEU A 434 25.75 -8.83 27.20
C LEU A 434 25.16 -10.02 26.40
N CYS A 435 25.48 -10.12 25.11
CA CYS A 435 25.08 -11.26 24.29
C CYS A 435 25.74 -12.57 24.72
N ALA A 436 26.95 -12.49 25.29
CA ALA A 436 27.64 -13.68 25.81
C ALA A 436 27.02 -14.22 27.10
N GLN A 437 26.20 -13.41 27.80
CA GLN A 437 25.49 -13.79 29.02
C GLN A 437 24.09 -14.36 28.73
N CYS A 438 23.69 -14.44 27.46
CA CYS A 438 22.39 -14.97 27.06
C CYS A 438 22.48 -16.48 26.83
N ASP A 439 22.17 -17.29 27.84
CA ASP A 439 22.30 -18.76 27.77
C ASP A 439 21.15 -19.48 27.03
N ARG A 440 20.11 -18.76 26.62
CA ARG A 440 18.88 -19.33 26.04
C ARG A 440 18.61 -18.84 24.61
N ILE A 441 19.62 -19.00 23.75
CA ILE A 441 19.50 -18.71 22.32
C ILE A 441 18.88 -19.92 21.61
N VAL A 442 17.77 -19.72 20.90
CA VAL A 442 17.11 -20.78 20.12
C VAL A 442 17.71 -20.94 18.72
N VAL A 443 18.27 -19.86 18.16
CA VAL A 443 18.89 -19.82 16.83
C VAL A 443 20.09 -18.88 16.90
N ASP A 444 21.23 -19.34 16.41
CA ASP A 444 22.46 -18.54 16.28
C ASP A 444 22.78 -18.36 14.80
N VAL A 445 22.71 -17.12 14.33
CA VAL A 445 22.89 -16.74 12.93
C VAL A 445 24.24 -16.06 12.80
N THR A 446 25.15 -16.65 12.06
CA THR A 446 26.44 -16.01 11.76
C THR A 446 26.41 -15.39 10.38
N LEU A 447 26.63 -14.08 10.31
CA LEU A 447 26.82 -13.35 9.06
C LEU A 447 28.31 -13.15 8.81
N SER A 448 28.77 -13.57 7.64
CA SER A 448 30.13 -13.34 7.14
C SER A 448 30.06 -12.79 5.72
N TYR A 449 30.88 -11.79 5.43
CA TYR A 449 31.04 -11.26 4.08
C TYR A 449 32.11 -12.06 3.34
N THR A 450 31.85 -12.50 2.11
CA THR A 450 32.80 -13.30 1.31
C THR A 450 33.49 -12.51 0.20
N GLY A 451 33.19 -11.22 0.08
CA GLY A 451 33.80 -10.34 -0.94
C GLY A 451 35.17 -9.79 -0.52
N PRO A 452 35.91 -9.16 -1.45
CA PRO A 452 37.16 -8.46 -1.13
C PRO A 452 36.86 -7.39 -0.07
N GLN A 453 37.64 -7.40 1.03
CA GLN A 453 37.40 -6.50 2.16
C GLN A 453 37.34 -5.05 1.66
N PRO A 454 36.22 -4.32 1.89
CA PRO A 454 36.22 -2.89 1.68
C PRO A 454 37.28 -2.28 2.59
N SER A 455 38.08 -1.35 2.07
CA SER A 455 39.08 -0.63 2.84
C SER A 455 38.47 -0.15 4.16
N PRO A 456 39.14 -0.31 5.30
CA PRO A 456 38.56 -0.05 6.61
C PRO A 456 37.98 1.36 6.67
N PHE A 457 36.65 1.47 6.77
CA PHE A 457 36.01 2.74 7.04
C PHE A 457 36.55 3.26 8.38
N PRO A 458 36.97 4.54 8.47
CA PRO A 458 37.32 5.13 9.75
C PRO A 458 36.07 5.10 10.65
N GLY A 459 36.09 4.20 11.64
CA GLY A 459 34.91 3.87 12.48
C GLY A 459 34.41 2.42 12.36
N ALA A 460 35.14 1.52 11.69
CA ALA A 460 34.78 0.10 11.59
C ALA A 460 34.39 -0.50 12.95
N CYS A 461 33.12 -0.91 13.06
CA CYS A 461 32.61 -1.53 14.28
C CYS A 461 33.34 -2.85 14.54
N HIS A 462 33.78 -3.04 15.78
CA HIS A 462 34.18 -4.36 16.27
C HIS A 462 33.05 -5.38 16.00
N PRO A 463 33.39 -6.67 15.77
CA PRO A 463 32.39 -7.71 15.59
C PRO A 463 31.37 -7.64 16.74
N ALA A 464 30.14 -7.27 16.40
CA ALA A 464 29.07 -7.03 17.35
C ALA A 464 28.08 -8.18 17.26
N ASN A 465 28.05 -8.98 18.32
CA ASN A 465 26.96 -9.93 18.54
C ASN A 465 25.76 -9.14 19.05
N VAL A 466 24.59 -9.39 18.48
CA VAL A 466 23.34 -8.79 18.90
C VAL A 466 22.32 -9.89 19.15
N VAL A 467 21.50 -9.74 20.18
CA VAL A 467 20.40 -10.66 20.48
C VAL A 467 19.09 -9.93 20.22
N ILE A 468 18.20 -10.57 19.48
CA ILE A 468 16.85 -10.09 19.20
C ILE A 468 15.81 -11.13 19.63
N LEU A 469 14.53 -10.76 19.62
CA LEU A 469 13.46 -11.72 19.80
C LEU A 469 13.19 -12.48 18.50
N ALA A 470 12.91 -13.77 18.59
CA ALA A 470 12.63 -14.62 17.43
C ALA A 470 11.40 -14.13 16.64
N ARG A 471 10.43 -13.49 17.31
CA ARG A 471 9.27 -12.89 16.64
C ARG A 471 9.66 -11.72 15.74
N ASP A 472 10.79 -11.06 16.01
CA ASP A 472 11.25 -9.90 15.24
C ASP A 472 12.30 -10.29 14.18
N PHE A 473 12.66 -11.58 14.07
CA PHE A 473 13.66 -12.06 13.12
C PHE A 473 13.18 -12.02 11.65
N GLU A 474 11.87 -12.08 11.43
CA GLU A 474 11.30 -11.91 10.08
C GLU A 474 11.51 -10.50 9.52
N HIS A 475 11.57 -9.48 10.39
CA HIS A 475 11.95 -8.12 10.00
C HIS A 475 13.45 -8.01 9.67
N PHE A 476 14.28 -8.90 10.23
CA PHE A 476 15.72 -8.95 9.95
C PHE A 476 16.04 -9.61 8.60
N CYS A 477 15.26 -10.63 8.21
CA CYS A 477 15.42 -11.36 6.95
C CYS A 477 14.25 -11.06 5.98
N PRO A 478 14.15 -9.83 5.43
CA PRO A 478 13.12 -9.55 4.43
C PRO A 478 13.33 -10.48 3.22
N SER A 479 12.27 -11.14 2.77
CA SER A 479 12.25 -12.18 1.74
C SER A 479 12.63 -11.68 0.33
N SER A 480 13.15 -10.46 0.22
CA SER A 480 13.40 -9.72 -1.03
C SER A 480 14.89 -9.44 -1.33
N TYR A 481 15.84 -10.04 -0.59
CA TYR A 481 17.23 -10.09 -1.04
C TYR A 481 17.46 -11.38 -1.84
N ASN A 482 17.11 -11.35 -3.13
CA ASN A 482 17.70 -12.24 -4.14
C ASN A 482 17.83 -11.48 -5.46
N SER A 483 19.10 -11.39 -5.92
CA SER A 483 19.69 -10.72 -7.11
C SER A 483 19.49 -9.21 -7.19
N GLU A 484 20.49 -8.33 -7.04
CA GLU A 484 21.92 -8.40 -7.38
C GLU A 484 22.82 -7.79 -6.28
N LEU A 485 23.77 -8.58 -5.80
CA LEU A 485 25.04 -8.16 -5.20
C LEU A 485 26.08 -9.25 -5.50
#